data_AF-A0A831NVT2-F1
#
_entry.id   AF-A0A831NVT2-F1
#
_cell.length_a   1.000
_cell.length_b   1.000
_cell.length_c   1.000
_cell.angle_alpha   90.00
_cell.angle_beta   90.00
_cell.angle_gamma   90.00
#
_symmetry.space_group_name_H-M   'P 1'
#
loop_
_entity.id
_entity.type
_entity.pdbx_description
1 polymer ?
#
loop_
_entity_poly.entity_id
_entity_poly.type
_entity_poly.pdbx_seq_one_letter_code
_entity_poly.pdbx_strand_id
1 'polypeptide(L)'
;GGGTFLNELIELAGGQNIFLDKYGWIQVDKEDIIARNPDIIIVSLMGDTEDAKKVLDDIIRDEVFKQTNAVKNSQVYIVTGEANDILMRPGPRVYQAIEILTHILHPEIFGEIARSDVYSMKLSELKPLLLFDEVTEQCITIH
;
A
#
# COMPACT_ATOMS: atom_id res chain seq x y z
N GLY A 1 -14.58 3.66 -4.65
CA GLY A 1 -15.52 3.32 -3.56
C GLY A 1 -16.30 2.08 -3.91
N GLY A 2 -17.46 1.89 -3.28
CA GLY A 2 -18.38 0.78 -3.54
C GLY A 2 -18.92 0.76 -4.97
N GLY A 3 -19.41 -0.42 -5.38
CA GLY A 3 -19.97 -0.65 -6.73
C GLY A 3 -18.95 -0.61 -7.86
N THR A 4 -17.66 -0.71 -7.54
CA THR A 4 -16.57 -0.85 -8.52
C THR A 4 -16.10 -2.30 -8.56
N PHE A 5 -15.58 -2.72 -9.72
CA PHE A 5 -14.97 -4.06 -9.86
C PHE A 5 -13.87 -4.30 -8.83
N LEU A 6 -13.01 -3.30 -8.58
CA LEU A 6 -11.96 -3.40 -7.58
C LEU A 6 -12.51 -3.58 -6.16
N ASN A 7 -13.64 -2.94 -5.83
CA ASN A 7 -14.29 -3.15 -4.54
C ASN A 7 -14.78 -4.60 -4.36
N GLU A 8 -15.44 -5.15 -5.38
CA GLU A 8 -15.90 -6.56 -5.35
C GLU A 8 -14.72 -7.52 -5.16
N LEU A 9 -13.60 -7.27 -5.84
CA LEU A 9 -12.38 -8.07 -5.67
C LEU A 9 -11.81 -7.99 -4.25
N ILE A 10 -11.77 -6.79 -3.66
CA ILE A 10 -11.30 -6.59 -2.28
C ILE A 10 -12.19 -7.36 -1.29
N GLU A 11 -13.51 -7.26 -1.44
CA GLU A 11 -14.47 -7.97 -0.58
C GLU A 11 -14.34 -9.50 -0.72
N LEU A 12 -14.22 -10.01 -1.94
CA LEU A 12 -14.02 -11.44 -2.20
C LEU A 12 -12.69 -11.96 -1.63
N ALA A 13 -11.66 -11.12 -1.60
CA ALA A 13 -10.37 -11.44 -1.01
C ALA A 13 -10.33 -11.28 0.52
N GLY A 14 -11.45 -10.93 1.17
CA GLY A 14 -11.56 -10.81 2.63
C GLY A 14 -11.23 -9.42 3.19
N GLY A 15 -11.01 -8.42 2.34
CA GLY A 15 -10.72 -7.04 2.73
C GLY A 15 -11.96 -6.16 2.84
N GLN A 16 -11.76 -4.98 3.43
CA GLN A 16 -12.78 -3.92 3.49
C GLN A 16 -12.25 -2.64 2.86
N ASN A 17 -12.95 -2.13 1.85
CA ASN A 17 -12.62 -0.83 1.24
C ASN A 17 -12.98 0.31 2.19
N ILE A 18 -11.99 1.12 2.56
CA ILE A 18 -12.21 2.27 3.46
C ILE A 18 -13.17 3.32 2.90
N PHE A 19 -13.45 3.32 1.59
CA PHE A 19 -14.39 4.25 0.91
C PHE A 19 -15.67 3.56 0.42
N LEU A 20 -16.16 2.55 1.14
CA LEU A 20 -17.39 1.81 0.78
C LEU A 20 -18.65 2.70 0.76
N ASP A 21 -18.66 3.77 1.56
CA ASP A 21 -19.72 4.79 1.65
C ASP A 21 -19.80 5.71 0.43
N LYS A 22 -18.78 5.73 -0.44
CA LYS A 22 -18.77 6.48 -1.70
C LYS A 22 -18.94 5.52 -2.88
N TYR A 23 -19.62 5.94 -3.95
CA TYR A 23 -19.91 5.07 -5.11
C TYR A 23 -19.03 5.37 -6.33
N GLY A 24 -18.58 4.32 -7.03
CA GLY A 24 -17.84 4.43 -8.29
C GLY A 24 -16.35 4.76 -8.14
N TRP A 25 -15.72 5.10 -9.27
CA TRP A 25 -14.33 5.57 -9.33
C TRP A 25 -14.28 7.03 -8.90
N ILE A 26 -13.71 7.27 -7.73
CA ILE A 26 -13.72 8.58 -7.07
C ILE A 26 -12.30 9.11 -6.95
N GLN A 27 -12.17 10.43 -6.95
CA GLN A 27 -10.98 11.09 -6.44
C GLN A 27 -11.17 11.35 -4.95
N VAL A 28 -10.10 11.15 -4.18
CA VAL A 28 -10.07 11.40 -2.74
C VAL A 28 -8.82 12.19 -2.40
N ASP A 29 -8.96 13.12 -1.46
CA ASP A 29 -7.84 13.91 -0.97
C ASP A 29 -7.06 13.11 0.08
N LYS A 30 -5.82 13.52 0.36
CA LYS A 30 -4.95 12.79 1.28
C LYS A 30 -5.46 12.82 2.72
N GLU A 31 -6.08 13.92 3.12
CA GLU A 31 -6.68 14.12 4.43
C GLU A 31 -7.81 13.11 4.69
N ASP A 32 -8.62 12.81 3.66
CA ASP A 32 -9.68 11.80 3.69
C ASP A 32 -9.10 10.39 3.92
N ILE A 33 -7.94 10.10 3.33
CA ILE A 33 -7.24 8.83 3.51
C ILE A 33 -6.71 8.71 4.94
N ILE A 34 -6.07 9.75 5.48
CA ILE A 34 -5.58 9.73 6.88
C ILE A 34 -6.74 9.56 7.86
N ALA A 35 -7.82 10.33 7.68
CA ALA A 35 -8.96 10.31 8.59
C ALA A 35 -9.59 8.92 8.70
N ARG A 36 -9.50 8.12 7.63
CA ARG A 36 -9.99 6.74 7.58
C ARG A 36 -8.93 5.69 7.96
N ASN A 37 -7.67 6.10 8.04
CA ASN A 37 -6.52 5.34 8.53
C ASN A 37 -6.46 3.87 8.04
N PRO A 38 -6.17 3.63 6.75
CA PRO A 38 -6.13 2.28 6.20
C PRO A 38 -4.98 1.45 6.79
N ASP A 39 -5.22 0.14 6.97
CA ASP A 39 -4.20 -0.83 7.37
C ASP A 39 -3.30 -1.28 6.20
N ILE A 40 -3.78 -1.16 4.96
CA ILE A 40 -3.05 -1.52 3.74
C ILE A 40 -3.32 -0.45 2.67
N ILE A 41 -2.28 0.00 1.98
CA ILE A 41 -2.38 0.86 0.79
C ILE A 41 -1.91 0.07 -0.43
N ILE A 42 -2.77 -0.02 -1.44
CA ILE A 42 -2.46 -0.64 -2.73
C ILE A 42 -2.57 0.44 -3.82
N VAL A 43 -1.49 0.66 -4.55
CA VAL A 43 -1.42 1.65 -5.63
C VAL A 43 -1.35 0.94 -6.96
N SER A 44 -2.32 1.25 -7.83
CA SER A 44 -2.30 0.89 -9.24
C SER A 44 -1.41 1.87 -9.99
N LEU A 45 -0.35 1.38 -10.65
CA LEU A 45 0.60 2.20 -11.41
C LEU A 45 0.72 1.71 -12.85
N MET A 46 0.63 2.65 -13.80
CA MET A 46 1.03 2.44 -15.19
C MET A 46 2.47 2.94 -15.37
N GLY A 47 3.44 2.05 -15.14
CA GLY A 47 4.86 2.38 -15.19
C GLY A 47 5.71 1.13 -15.13
N ASP A 48 7.02 1.30 -14.95
CA ASP A 48 7.92 0.17 -14.75
C ASP A 48 8.28 -0.04 -13.27
N THR A 49 9.27 -0.91 -13.03
CA THR A 49 9.82 -1.18 -11.70
C THR A 49 10.44 0.04 -11.04
N GLU A 50 11.10 0.90 -11.81
CA GLU A 50 11.78 2.08 -11.28
C GLU A 50 10.78 3.15 -10.89
N ASP A 51 9.71 3.31 -11.67
CA ASP A 51 8.58 4.16 -11.29
C ASP A 51 7.89 3.65 -10.02
N ALA A 52 7.70 2.33 -9.90
CA ALA A 52 7.10 1.73 -8.70
C ALA A 52 7.90 2.03 -7.44
N LYS A 53 9.23 1.95 -7.48
CA LYS A 53 10.10 2.30 -6.35
C LYS A 53 10.00 3.78 -5.97
N LYS A 54 9.97 4.68 -6.95
CA LYS A 54 9.83 6.12 -6.69
C LYS A 54 8.50 6.43 -6.02
N VAL A 55 7.41 5.87 -6.53
CA VAL A 55 6.07 6.07 -5.94
C VAL A 55 6.02 5.51 -4.51
N LEU A 56 6.63 4.36 -4.27
CA LEU A 56 6.74 3.78 -2.93
C LEU A 56 7.52 4.72 -1.99
N ASP A 57 8.70 5.19 -2.42
CA ASP A 57 9.53 6.13 -1.67
C ASP A 57 8.79 7.44 -1.37
N ASP A 58 8.05 7.98 -2.34
CA ASP A 58 7.26 9.21 -2.18
C ASP A 58 6.18 9.02 -1.12
N ILE A 59 5.44 7.91 -1.14
CA ILE A 59 4.39 7.60 -0.14
C ILE A 59 5.00 7.44 1.25
N ILE A 60 6.13 6.74 1.38
CA ILE A 60 6.77 6.49 2.68
C ILE A 60 7.37 7.79 3.26
N ARG A 61 7.82 8.71 2.41
CA ARG A 61 8.41 9.98 2.85
C ARG A 61 7.39 11.09 3.07
N ASP A 62 6.19 10.94 2.54
CA ASP A 62 5.12 11.92 2.69
C ASP A 62 4.62 11.99 4.15
N GLU A 63 4.70 13.18 4.74
CA GLU A 63 4.35 13.44 6.15
C GLU A 63 2.89 13.12 6.49
N VAL A 64 2.01 13.15 5.49
CA VAL A 64 0.60 12.76 5.64
C VAL A 64 0.51 11.24 5.68
N PHE A 65 1.08 10.53 4.70
CA PHE A 65 0.93 9.07 4.62
C PHE A 65 1.67 8.32 5.74
N LYS A 66 2.80 8.85 6.24
CA LYS A 66 3.54 8.32 7.41
C LYS A 66 2.67 8.11 8.65
N GLN A 67 1.57 8.84 8.77
CA GLN A 67 0.69 8.75 9.93
C GLN A 67 -0.27 7.55 9.86
N THR A 68 -0.46 6.97 8.67
CA THR A 68 -1.36 5.83 8.46
C THR A 68 -0.80 4.52 9.03
N ASN A 69 -1.68 3.60 9.43
CA ASN A 69 -1.31 2.24 9.83
C ASN A 69 -0.54 1.53 8.72
N ALA A 70 -0.99 1.69 7.46
CA ALA A 70 -0.34 1.09 6.30
C ALA A 70 1.16 1.41 6.22
N VAL A 71 1.55 2.69 6.35
CA VAL A 71 2.97 3.06 6.29
C VAL A 71 3.73 2.59 7.54
N LYS A 72 3.14 2.77 8.73
CA LYS A 72 3.77 2.36 10.01
C LYS A 72 4.05 0.86 10.08
N ASN A 73 3.19 0.06 9.48
CA ASN A 73 3.28 -1.40 9.47
C ASN A 73 3.92 -1.95 8.18
N SER A 74 4.47 -1.09 7.32
CA SER A 74 5.06 -1.48 6.02
C SER A 74 4.11 -2.21 5.06
N GLN A 75 2.82 -1.95 5.18
CA GLN A 75 1.76 -2.52 4.33
C GLN A 75 1.41 -1.57 3.16
N VAL A 76 2.42 -1.20 2.36
CA VAL A 76 2.25 -0.40 1.14
C VAL A 76 2.72 -1.20 -0.06
N TYR A 77 1.84 -1.35 -1.05
CA TYR A 77 2.04 -2.17 -2.24
C TYR A 77 1.83 -1.32 -3.50
N ILE A 78 2.79 -1.33 -4.41
CA ILE A 78 2.69 -0.74 -5.75
C ILE A 78 2.54 -1.88 -6.76
N VAL A 79 1.38 -1.94 -7.40
CA VAL A 79 1.06 -2.93 -8.42
C VAL A 79 1.24 -2.30 -9.78
N THR A 80 2.05 -2.94 -10.62
CA THR A 80 2.36 -2.48 -11.98
C THR A 80 2.19 -3.61 -13.00
N GLY A 81 2.49 -3.34 -14.27
CA GLY A 81 2.56 -4.34 -15.33
C GLY A 81 1.30 -5.21 -15.47
N GLU A 82 1.49 -6.52 -15.52
CA GLU A 82 0.39 -7.46 -15.73
C GLU A 82 -0.54 -7.54 -14.51
N ALA A 83 -0.01 -7.53 -13.29
CA ALA A 83 -0.81 -7.50 -12.08
C ALA A 83 -1.76 -6.30 -12.06
N ASN A 84 -1.30 -5.13 -12.54
CA ASN A 84 -2.16 -3.97 -12.65
C ASN A 84 -3.30 -4.18 -13.65
N ASP A 85 -2.98 -4.69 -14.84
CA ASP A 85 -3.99 -5.00 -15.86
C ASP A 85 -5.01 -6.05 -15.38
N ILE A 86 -4.59 -7.00 -14.55
CA ILE A 86 -5.47 -8.00 -13.93
C ILE A 86 -6.44 -7.34 -12.93
N LEU A 87 -5.96 -6.43 -12.07
CA LEU A 87 -6.80 -5.77 -11.07
C LEU A 87 -7.75 -4.72 -11.66
N MET A 88 -7.33 -4.03 -12.73
CA MET A 88 -8.08 -2.89 -13.28
C MET A 88 -9.10 -3.28 -14.36
N ARG A 89 -9.00 -4.48 -14.96
CA ARG A 89 -9.84 -4.87 -16.10
C ARG A 89 -10.65 -6.13 -15.78
N PRO A 90 -11.99 -6.04 -15.70
CA PRO A 90 -12.85 -7.20 -15.59
C PRO A 90 -12.59 -8.20 -16.71
N GLY A 91 -12.53 -9.49 -16.38
CA GLY A 91 -12.27 -10.52 -17.37
C GLY A 91 -12.02 -11.91 -16.76
N PRO A 92 -11.65 -12.90 -17.60
CA PRO A 92 -11.48 -14.30 -17.17
C PRO A 92 -10.35 -14.50 -16.16
N ARG A 93 -9.47 -13.51 -15.98
CA ARG A 93 -8.38 -13.50 -14.99
C ARG A 93 -8.83 -13.06 -13.59
N VAL A 94 -10.13 -12.97 -13.33
CA VAL A 94 -10.68 -12.59 -12.01
C VAL A 94 -10.13 -13.45 -10.87
N TYR A 95 -9.90 -14.74 -11.10
CA TYR A 95 -9.31 -15.62 -10.09
C TYR A 95 -7.88 -15.21 -9.72
N GLN A 96 -7.08 -14.75 -10.70
CA GLN A 96 -5.73 -14.23 -10.46
C GLN A 96 -5.78 -12.90 -9.70
N ALA A 97 -6.79 -12.07 -9.98
CA ALA A 97 -6.99 -10.81 -9.25
C ALA A 97 -7.26 -11.07 -7.76
N ILE A 98 -8.14 -12.04 -7.46
CA ILE A 98 -8.43 -12.47 -6.09
C ILE A 98 -7.16 -13.07 -5.45
N GLU A 99 -6.44 -13.94 -6.15
CA GLU A 99 -5.18 -14.52 -5.66
C GLU A 99 -4.16 -13.44 -5.26
N ILE A 100 -3.90 -12.47 -6.13
CA ILE A 100 -3.02 -11.31 -5.85
C ILE A 100 -3.45 -10.60 -4.56
N LEU A 101 -4.74 -10.28 -4.45
CA LEU A 101 -5.26 -9.58 -3.27
C LEU A 101 -5.19 -10.45 -2.01
N THR A 102 -5.47 -11.74 -2.07
CA THR A 102 -5.38 -12.62 -0.90
C THR A 102 -3.96 -12.73 -0.34
N HIS A 103 -2.93 -12.73 -1.19
CA HIS A 103 -1.54 -12.66 -0.73
C HIS A 103 -1.19 -11.30 -0.11
N ILE A 104 -1.75 -10.20 -0.62
CA ILE A 104 -1.52 -8.86 -0.06
C ILE A 104 -2.26 -8.67 1.27
N LEU A 105 -3.51 -9.13 1.36
CA LEU A 105 -4.39 -8.92 2.50
C LEU A 105 -4.14 -9.93 3.64
N HIS A 106 -3.75 -11.16 3.29
CA HIS A 106 -3.60 -12.28 4.22
C HIS A 106 -2.27 -13.06 4.01
N PRO A 107 -1.10 -12.40 4.03
CA PRO A 107 0.19 -13.07 3.85
C PRO A 107 0.48 -14.15 4.91
N GLU A 108 -0.16 -14.08 6.07
CA GLU A 108 -0.06 -15.09 7.14
C GLU A 108 -0.72 -16.43 6.78
N ILE A 109 -1.66 -16.43 5.82
CA ILE A 109 -2.37 -17.63 5.35
C ILE A 109 -1.78 -18.10 4.02
N PHE A 110 -1.58 -17.16 3.08
CA PHE A 110 -1.21 -17.48 1.70
C PHE A 110 0.30 -17.35 1.43
N GLY A 111 1.07 -16.78 2.37
CA GLY A 111 2.47 -16.44 2.19
C GLY A 111 2.66 -15.11 1.46
N GLU A 112 3.89 -14.59 1.50
CA GLU A 112 4.27 -13.35 0.82
C GLU A 112 4.04 -13.43 -0.70
N ILE A 113 3.59 -12.32 -1.29
CA ILE A 113 3.37 -12.24 -2.73
C ILE A 113 4.70 -12.36 -3.50
N ALA A 114 4.83 -13.42 -4.31
CA ALA A 114 6.02 -13.70 -5.10
C ALA A 114 5.86 -13.24 -6.56
N ARG A 115 5.61 -11.95 -6.77
CA ARG A 115 5.42 -11.34 -8.10
C ARG A 115 6.42 -10.21 -8.36
N SER A 116 7.03 -10.19 -9.54
CA SER A 116 7.98 -9.12 -9.93
C SER A 116 7.30 -7.80 -10.30
N ASP A 117 5.99 -7.83 -10.52
CA ASP A 117 5.15 -6.68 -10.87
C ASP A 117 4.30 -6.19 -9.68
N VAL A 118 4.62 -6.65 -8.47
CA VAL A 118 4.10 -6.12 -7.20
C VAL A 118 5.29 -5.76 -6.31
N TYR A 119 5.45 -4.47 -6.05
CA TYR A 119 6.48 -3.94 -5.17
C TYR A 119 5.89 -3.62 -3.81
N SER A 120 6.56 -4.03 -2.75
CA SER A 120 6.14 -3.71 -1.38
C SER A 120 7.30 -3.14 -0.59
N MET A 121 6.96 -2.36 0.43
CA MET A 121 7.94 -1.88 1.40
C MET A 121 8.58 -3.06 2.13
N LYS A 122 9.90 -3.19 2.05
CA LYS A 122 10.61 -4.15 2.90
C LYS A 122 10.95 -3.52 4.24
N LEU A 123 10.89 -4.30 5.31
CA LEU A 123 11.30 -3.84 6.66
C LEU A 123 12.74 -3.29 6.69
N SER A 124 13.61 -3.72 5.78
CA SER A 124 14.97 -3.18 5.59
C SER A 124 15.01 -1.74 5.06
N GLU A 125 13.96 -1.30 4.36
CA GLU A 125 13.82 0.04 3.77
C GLU A 125 13.29 1.05 4.80
N LEU A 126 12.84 0.59 5.99
CA LEU A 126 12.58 1.44 7.17
C LEU A 126 13.86 1.94 7.86
N LYS A 127 15.00 1.26 7.69
CA LYS A 127 16.24 1.56 8.44
C LYS A 127 16.80 2.98 8.28
N PRO A 128 16.60 3.73 7.19
CA PRO A 128 17.00 5.13 7.14
C PRO A 128 16.16 6.05 8.04
N LEU A 129 14.95 5.63 8.45
CA LEU A 129 14.03 6.47 9.23
C LEU A 129 14.12 6.27 10.75
N LEU A 130 14.69 5.16 11.23
CA LEU A 130 14.80 4.87 12.67
C LEU A 130 16.16 5.22 13.29
N LEU A 131 17.08 5.84 12.53
CA LEU A 131 18.44 6.16 13.02
C LEU A 131 18.64 7.61 13.47
N PHE A 132 17.56 8.36 13.77
CA PHE A 132 17.67 9.76 14.21
C PHE A 132 16.92 10.13 15.49
N ASP A 133 16.37 9.18 16.26
CA ASP A 133 15.67 9.49 17.52
C ASP A 133 16.38 8.99 18.80
N GLU A 134 17.68 8.67 18.75
CA GLU A 134 18.40 8.20 19.96
C GLU A 134 19.75 8.89 20.24
N VAL A 135 19.97 10.12 19.77
CA VAL A 135 21.16 10.91 20.17
C VAL A 135 20.85 12.39 20.36
N THR A 136 20.13 12.76 21.43
CA THR A 136 20.22 14.11 22.05
C THR A 136 20.03 14.09 23.58
N GLU A 137 20.38 12.98 24.24
CA GLU A 137 20.67 13.00 25.68
C GLU A 137 22.11 12.55 25.92
N GLN A 138 23.08 13.46 25.73
CA GLN A 138 24.31 13.45 26.52
C GLN A 138 25.06 14.79 26.38
N CYS A 139 25.00 15.56 27.47
CA CYS A 139 26.05 16.42 27.99
C CYS A 139 26.95 17.17 26.99
N ILE A 140 26.63 18.44 26.75
CA ILE A 140 27.67 19.47 26.60
C ILE A 140 27.60 20.34 27.86
N THR A 141 28.40 19.99 28.85
CA THR A 141 28.89 20.94 29.86
C THR A 141 30.40 21.00 29.65
N ILE A 142 30.90 22.15 29.19
CA ILE A 142 32.31 22.54 29.30
C ILE A 142 32.34 23.98 29.82
N HIS A 143 32.74 24.13 31.08
CA HIS A 143 33.69 25.13 31.55
C HIS A 143 34.78 24.36 32.31
#